data_AF-A0A1I0JWP3-F1
#
_entry.id   AF-A0A1I0JWP3-F1
#
_cell.length_a   1.000
_cell.length_b   1.000
_cell.length_c   1.000
_cell.angle_alpha   90.00
_cell.angle_beta   90.00
_cell.angle_gamma   90.00
#
_symmetry.space_group_name_H-M   'P 1'
#
loop_
_entity.id
_entity.type
_entity.pdbx_description
1 polymer ?
#
loop_
_entity_poly.entity_id
_entity_poly.type
_entity_poly.pdbx_seq_one_letter_code
_entity_poly.pdbx_strand_id
1 'polypeptide(L)'
;MRFMHRKPDRSFEAGEVTRVTPVVAYDGELYRPPDWAQRRRDERDLGRAHAAGGQIDTLTLQTGSVPRFHELEDERLEELAGLDERTEQELQVARAEFEAQKIRLAQSQRAFGEARAALDDSQGRVTELEQPSRRPGDGRPSSIALSGSRWPVVRRWLPAALLLSLLVIVEVPILYQVILSWGDSVAMTALLAAGAALIMLVAPHMYGRAFRSWQENGGSPQGRRLLVAVAAVWLGLIVAVAVLRRDALVKPLVVDGENIGATSDGVSLVPTMVLLLALLVATALIAADLGRRMHNPNDRRLRELRAKRDAEARACAEAQEAYQRDTGYAESIAQFLQAAERRRAGRLRRIDSGFDSLATAYLGGVVEGLKDPEAASWAERIVHHRRTTRS
;
A
#
# COMPACT_ATOMS: atom_id res chain seq x y z
N MET A 1 -9.29 31.13 19.51
CA MET A 1 -8.06 30.87 18.74
C MET A 1 -7.54 29.49 19.10
N ARG A 2 -7.71 28.50 18.20
CA ARG A 2 -7.30 27.11 18.39
C ARG A 2 -6.00 26.88 17.62
N PHE A 3 -4.93 26.55 18.31
CA PHE A 3 -3.65 26.17 17.69
C PHE A 3 -3.81 24.79 17.04
N MET A 4 -3.76 24.76 15.71
CA MET A 4 -3.58 23.53 14.96
C MET A 4 -2.16 23.02 15.18
N HIS A 5 -2.02 21.88 15.87
CA HIS A 5 -0.81 21.07 15.82
C HIS A 5 -0.62 20.55 14.40
N ARG A 6 0.30 21.18 13.68
CA ARG A 6 0.87 20.71 12.43
C ARG A 6 1.65 19.43 12.74
N LYS A 7 1.16 18.27 12.28
CA LYS A 7 1.95 17.03 12.28
C LYS A 7 3.23 17.31 11.47
N PRO A 8 4.41 16.89 11.96
CA PRO A 8 5.64 17.03 11.18
C PRO A 8 5.54 16.16 9.92
N ASP A 9 5.77 16.79 8.78
CA ASP A 9 6.07 16.14 7.50
C ASP A 9 7.27 15.22 7.74
N ARG A 10 7.02 13.91 7.78
CA ARG A 10 8.08 12.93 7.53
C ARG A 10 8.24 12.87 6.02
N SER A 11 9.01 13.80 5.48
CA SER A 11 9.68 13.60 4.20
C SER A 11 10.55 12.36 4.36
N PHE A 12 10.08 11.24 3.83
CA PHE A 12 10.89 10.04 3.66
C PHE A 12 11.98 10.38 2.66
N GLU A 13 13.19 10.68 3.13
CA GLU A 13 14.36 10.68 2.28
C GLU A 13 14.59 9.25 1.77
N ALA A 14 14.68 9.13 0.45
CA ALA A 14 14.92 7.88 -0.24
C ALA A 14 16.34 7.39 0.07
N GLY A 15 16.47 6.42 0.98
CA GLY A 15 17.72 5.68 1.17
C GLY A 15 18.04 5.31 2.60
N GLU A 16 17.42 5.93 3.61
CA GLU A 16 17.72 5.60 4.99
C GLU A 16 16.80 4.46 5.47
N VAL A 17 17.33 3.24 5.43
CA VAL A 17 16.79 2.13 6.22
C VAL A 17 17.06 2.50 7.68
N THR A 18 16.16 3.26 8.30
CA THR A 18 16.17 3.48 9.75
C THR A 18 16.24 2.12 10.42
N ARG A 19 17.34 1.88 11.13
CA ARG A 19 17.56 0.66 11.91
C ARG A 19 16.46 0.57 12.96
N VAL A 20 15.42 -0.20 12.67
CA VAL A 20 14.39 -0.55 13.63
C VAL A 20 14.98 -1.66 14.49
N THR A 21 15.16 -1.40 15.79
CA THR A 21 15.50 -2.42 16.79
C THR A 21 14.57 -3.61 16.61
N PRO A 22 15.06 -4.86 16.56
CA PRO A 22 14.22 -6.01 16.23
C PRO A 22 13.00 -6.07 17.15
N VAL A 23 11.81 -6.01 16.55
CA VAL A 23 10.52 -6.03 17.26
C VAL A 23 10.27 -7.38 17.94
N VAL A 24 10.97 -8.43 17.49
CA VAL A 24 10.85 -9.79 18.01
C VAL A 24 12.26 -10.33 18.28
N ALA A 25 12.58 -10.51 19.56
CA ALA A 25 13.81 -11.18 19.97
C ALA A 25 13.60 -12.70 19.93
N TYR A 26 14.60 -13.44 19.45
CA TYR A 26 14.61 -14.89 19.58
C TYR A 26 14.71 -15.30 21.05
N ASP A 27 13.68 -16.00 21.55
CA ASP A 27 13.66 -16.63 22.86
C ASP A 27 13.78 -18.15 22.69
N GLY A 28 14.93 -18.69 23.10
CA GLY A 28 15.27 -20.10 22.92
C GLY A 28 16.06 -20.66 24.10
N GLU A 29 15.97 -20.04 25.28
CA GLU A 29 16.62 -20.58 26.47
C GLU A 29 15.80 -21.73 27.07
N LEU A 30 16.39 -22.92 27.09
CA LEU A 30 15.80 -24.14 27.68
C LEU A 30 16.36 -24.42 29.08
N TYR A 31 17.60 -24.02 29.36
CA TYR A 31 18.20 -24.20 30.68
C TYR A 31 17.72 -23.15 31.69
N ARG A 32 17.11 -23.60 32.79
CA ARG A 32 16.79 -22.79 33.97
C ARG A 32 17.64 -23.25 35.15
N PRO A 33 18.37 -22.35 35.82
CA PRO A 33 19.18 -22.73 36.98
C PRO A 33 18.30 -23.18 38.15
N PRO A 34 18.77 -24.12 39.00
CA PRO A 34 18.11 -24.49 40.24
C PRO A 34 17.89 -23.28 41.17
N ASP A 35 16.87 -23.36 42.04
CA ASP A 35 16.70 -22.40 43.12
C ASP A 35 17.74 -22.64 44.22
N TRP A 36 18.92 -22.05 44.03
CA TRP A 36 20.04 -22.17 44.97
C TRP A 36 19.71 -21.63 46.37
N ALA A 37 18.77 -20.68 46.49
CA ALA A 37 18.42 -20.13 47.80
C ALA A 37 17.63 -21.16 48.62
N GLN A 38 16.67 -21.83 47.99
CA GLN A 38 15.95 -22.91 48.63
C GLN A 38 16.86 -24.09 48.96
N ARG A 39 17.64 -24.57 47.97
CA ARG A 39 18.54 -25.72 48.17
C ARG A 39 19.56 -25.48 49.29
N ARG A 40 20.10 -24.26 49.45
CA ARG A 40 21.00 -23.94 50.57
C ARG A 40 20.34 -24.07 51.94
N ARG A 41 19.05 -23.73 52.06
CA ARG A 41 18.32 -23.91 53.33
C ARG A 41 18.17 -25.38 53.64
N ASP A 42 17.75 -26.16 52.64
CA ASP A 42 17.55 -27.60 52.78
C ASP A 42 18.86 -28.32 53.15
N GLU A 43 20.00 -27.96 52.53
CA GLU A 43 21.32 -28.53 52.85
C GLU A 43 21.79 -28.17 54.26
N ARG A 44 21.55 -26.94 54.73
CA ARG A 44 21.89 -26.55 56.11
C ARG A 44 21.06 -27.33 57.13
N ASP A 45 19.78 -27.54 56.83
CA ASP A 45 18.87 -28.29 57.70
C ASP A 45 19.27 -29.77 57.75
N LEU A 46 19.65 -30.34 56.61
CA LEU A 46 20.20 -31.69 56.52
C LEU A 46 21.48 -31.85 57.34
N GLY A 47 22.43 -30.91 57.21
CA GLY A 47 23.66 -30.90 58.00
C GLY A 47 23.40 -30.88 59.51
N ARG A 48 22.43 -30.07 59.96
CA ARG A 48 21.99 -30.04 61.38
C ARG A 48 21.44 -31.39 61.82
N ALA A 49 20.61 -32.02 60.99
CA ALA A 49 20.01 -33.31 61.30
C ALA A 49 21.06 -34.44 61.39
N HIS A 50 22.01 -34.50 60.45
CA HIS A 50 23.08 -35.51 60.45
C HIS A 50 23.99 -35.39 61.68
N ALA A 51 24.33 -34.17 62.10
CA ALA A 51 25.07 -33.93 63.33
C ALA A 51 24.29 -34.35 64.58
N ALA A 52 23.01 -33.94 64.69
CA ALA A 52 22.16 -34.30 65.82
C ALA A 52 21.88 -35.82 65.91
N GLY A 53 21.84 -36.51 64.77
CA GLY A 53 21.67 -37.96 64.67
C GLY A 53 22.95 -38.77 64.87
N GLY A 54 24.11 -38.13 65.07
CA GLY A 54 25.39 -38.81 65.27
C GLY A 54 25.97 -39.45 64.01
N GLN A 55 25.47 -39.11 62.82
CA GLN A 55 25.97 -39.61 61.53
C GLN A 55 27.25 -38.90 61.10
N ILE A 56 27.45 -37.66 61.57
CA ILE A 56 28.66 -36.89 61.39
C ILE A 56 29.09 -36.40 62.78
N ASP A 57 30.36 -36.60 63.11
CA ASP A 57 30.98 -36.13 64.35
C ASP A 57 32.20 -35.24 64.06
N THR A 58 32.81 -34.69 65.12
CA THR A 58 34.01 -33.84 64.99
C THR A 58 35.19 -34.59 64.39
N LEU A 59 35.31 -35.91 64.65
CA LEU A 59 36.36 -36.74 64.06
C LEU A 59 36.21 -36.86 62.54
N THR A 60 34.97 -37.01 62.05
CA THR A 60 34.64 -37.05 60.62
C THR A 60 35.03 -35.74 59.91
N LEU A 61 34.86 -34.60 60.58
CA LEU A 61 35.34 -33.31 60.08
C LEU A 61 36.87 -33.21 60.14
N GLN A 62 37.52 -33.76 61.15
CA GLN A 62 38.98 -33.78 61.26
C GLN A 62 39.64 -34.62 60.15
N THR A 63 39.04 -35.75 59.79
CA THR A 63 39.52 -36.62 58.69
C THR A 63 39.13 -36.11 57.31
N GLY A 64 38.20 -35.14 57.22
CA GLY A 64 37.70 -34.56 55.98
C GLY A 64 36.79 -35.48 55.16
N SER A 65 36.43 -36.65 55.69
CA SER A 65 35.63 -37.67 55.02
C SER A 65 34.13 -37.38 55.21
N VAL A 66 33.60 -36.38 54.50
CA VAL A 66 32.18 -36.01 54.56
C VAL A 66 31.42 -36.70 53.42
N PRO A 67 30.63 -37.77 53.66
CA PRO A 67 30.01 -38.57 52.59
C PRO A 67 29.09 -37.75 51.67
N ARG A 68 28.34 -36.79 52.23
CA ARG A 68 27.45 -35.89 51.48
C ARG A 68 28.17 -35.13 50.34
N PHE A 69 29.49 -34.95 50.44
CA PHE A 69 30.25 -34.29 49.38
C PHE A 69 30.43 -35.12 48.12
N HIS A 70 30.40 -36.45 48.22
CA HIS A 70 30.39 -37.32 47.05
C HIS A 70 29.03 -37.23 46.35
N GLU A 71 27.94 -37.26 47.12
CA GLU A 71 26.59 -37.11 46.56
C GLU A 71 26.39 -35.74 45.89
N LEU A 72 26.86 -34.65 46.52
CA LEU A 72 26.82 -33.32 45.90
C LEU A 72 27.70 -33.22 44.64
N GLU A 73 28.76 -34.02 44.53
CA GLU A 73 29.57 -34.09 43.32
C GLU A 73 28.86 -34.88 42.21
N ASP A 74 28.20 -35.99 42.54
CA ASP A 74 27.39 -36.76 41.60
C ASP A 74 26.22 -35.92 41.06
N GLU A 75 25.50 -35.22 41.95
CA GLU A 75 24.44 -34.27 41.56
C GLU A 75 24.99 -33.13 40.69
N ARG A 76 26.21 -32.64 40.97
CA ARG A 76 26.87 -31.62 40.14
C ARG A 76 27.16 -32.18 38.75
N LEU A 77 27.71 -33.37 38.65
CA LEU A 77 28.03 -34.01 37.38
C LEU A 77 26.75 -34.26 36.56
N GLU A 78 25.65 -34.66 37.21
CA GLU A 78 24.34 -34.80 36.58
C GLU A 78 23.80 -33.46 36.05
N GLU A 79 23.87 -32.39 36.84
CA GLU A 79 23.47 -31.04 36.42
C GLU A 79 24.33 -30.51 35.26
N LEU A 80 25.64 -30.79 35.27
CA LEU A 80 26.55 -30.42 34.18
C LEU A 80 26.24 -31.20 32.91
N ALA A 81 25.99 -32.51 33.00
CA ALA A 81 25.57 -33.32 31.86
C ALA A 81 24.25 -32.81 31.28
N GLY A 82 23.27 -32.51 32.14
CA GLY A 82 21.99 -31.93 31.74
C GLY A 82 22.11 -30.50 31.19
N LEU A 83 23.09 -29.70 31.61
CA LEU A 83 23.39 -28.40 31.01
C LEU A 83 23.90 -28.57 29.58
N ASP A 84 24.83 -29.50 29.36
CA ASP A 84 25.44 -29.74 28.06
C ASP A 84 24.41 -30.27 27.05
N GLU A 85 23.58 -31.23 27.45
CA GLU A 85 22.49 -31.75 26.61
C GLU A 85 21.51 -30.64 26.21
N ARG A 86 21.03 -29.84 27.18
CA ARG A 86 20.10 -28.74 26.89
C ARG A 86 20.75 -27.66 26.03
N THR A 87 22.02 -27.34 26.27
CA THR A 87 22.75 -26.36 25.45
C THR A 87 22.93 -26.85 24.02
N GLU A 88 23.18 -28.14 23.82
CA GLU A 88 23.23 -28.73 22.48
C GLU A 88 21.87 -28.68 21.79
N GLN A 89 20.79 -29.03 22.49
CA GLN A 89 19.42 -28.92 21.97
C GLN A 89 19.06 -27.47 21.59
N GLU A 90 19.36 -26.50 22.46
CA GLU A 90 19.18 -25.06 22.19
C GLU A 90 19.90 -24.64 20.89
N LEU A 91 21.15 -25.09 20.72
CA LEU A 91 21.96 -24.77 19.54
C LEU A 91 21.42 -25.45 18.27
N GLN A 92 20.98 -26.71 18.35
CA GLN A 92 20.39 -27.43 17.23
C GLN A 92 19.10 -26.74 16.76
N VAL A 93 18.21 -26.40 17.70
CA VAL A 93 16.95 -25.68 17.42
C VAL A 93 17.24 -24.30 16.83
N ALA A 94 18.16 -23.53 17.42
CA ALA A 94 18.51 -22.21 16.92
C ALA A 94 19.15 -22.25 15.52
N ARG A 95 19.97 -23.26 15.21
CA ARG A 95 20.54 -23.47 13.87
C ARG A 95 19.47 -23.83 12.84
N ALA A 96 18.55 -24.72 13.19
CA ALA A 96 17.45 -25.10 12.32
C ALA A 96 16.54 -23.89 12.02
N GLU A 97 16.20 -23.11 13.04
CA GLU A 97 15.42 -21.87 12.89
C GLU A 97 16.18 -20.84 12.04
N PHE A 98 17.50 -20.71 12.21
CA PHE A 98 18.32 -19.81 11.41
C PHE A 98 18.32 -20.17 9.91
N GLU A 99 18.47 -21.46 9.57
CA GLU A 99 18.40 -21.91 8.18
C GLU A 99 16.99 -21.71 7.59
N ALA A 100 15.94 -22.00 8.35
CA ALA A 100 14.57 -21.70 7.94
C ALA A 100 14.36 -20.19 7.71
N GLN A 101 14.96 -19.35 8.56
CA GLN A 101 14.85 -17.91 8.47
C GLN A 101 15.64 -17.34 7.27
N LYS A 102 16.75 -17.95 6.86
CA LYS A 102 17.44 -17.56 5.60
C LYS A 102 16.54 -17.72 4.39
N ILE A 103 15.76 -18.79 4.34
CA ILE A 103 14.81 -19.03 3.24
C ILE A 103 13.72 -17.94 3.25
N ARG A 104 13.14 -17.65 4.42
CA ARG A 104 12.13 -16.58 4.58
C ARG A 104 12.69 -15.21 4.18
N LEU A 105 13.89 -14.88 4.63
CA LEU A 105 14.58 -13.63 4.28
C LEU A 105 14.81 -13.49 2.77
N ALA A 106 15.24 -14.57 2.10
CA ALA A 106 15.39 -14.56 0.65
C ALA A 106 14.06 -14.37 -0.08
N GLN A 107 12.97 -14.91 0.45
CA GLN A 107 11.62 -14.72 -0.10
C GLN A 107 11.13 -13.27 0.09
N SER A 108 11.27 -12.70 1.30
CA SER A 108 10.85 -11.32 1.55
C SER A 108 11.71 -10.31 0.80
N GLN A 109 13.01 -10.58 0.63
CA GLN A 109 13.88 -9.76 -0.22
C GLN A 109 13.43 -9.76 -1.69
N ARG A 110 13.07 -10.92 -2.25
CA ARG A 110 12.53 -11.02 -3.62
C ARG A 110 11.21 -10.27 -3.76
N ALA A 111 10.27 -10.51 -2.83
CA ALA A 111 8.97 -9.85 -2.84
C ALA A 111 9.10 -8.31 -2.76
N PHE A 112 10.00 -7.81 -1.91
CA PHE A 112 10.30 -6.39 -1.84
C PHE A 112 10.91 -5.85 -3.15
N GLY A 113 11.85 -6.58 -3.77
CA GLY A 113 12.43 -6.23 -5.06
C GLY A 113 11.39 -6.15 -6.17
N GLU A 114 10.47 -7.12 -6.25
CA GLU A 114 9.37 -7.15 -7.20
C GLU A 114 8.38 -5.99 -6.98
N ALA A 115 7.97 -5.74 -5.74
CA ALA A 115 7.06 -4.65 -5.41
C ALA A 115 7.67 -3.28 -5.71
N ARG A 116 8.98 -3.11 -5.48
CA ARG A 116 9.71 -1.89 -5.85
C ARG A 116 9.78 -1.71 -7.35
N ALA A 117 10.13 -2.75 -8.11
CA ALA A 117 10.18 -2.67 -9.56
C ALA A 117 8.81 -2.33 -10.18
N ALA A 118 7.73 -2.88 -9.63
CA ALA A 118 6.36 -2.56 -10.04
C ALA A 118 6.01 -1.08 -9.77
N LEU A 119 6.37 -0.57 -8.58
CA LEU A 119 6.19 0.83 -8.22
C LEU A 119 6.99 1.76 -9.14
N ASP A 120 8.24 1.42 -9.45
CA ASP A 120 9.09 2.23 -10.33
C ASP A 120 8.52 2.26 -11.77
N ASP A 121 8.00 1.13 -12.29
CA ASP A 121 7.30 1.08 -13.59
C ASP A 121 6.04 1.96 -13.60
N SER A 122 5.19 1.89 -12.57
CA SER A 122 3.99 2.73 -12.53
C SER A 122 4.30 4.20 -12.32
N GLN A 123 5.33 4.54 -11.52
CA GLN A 123 5.82 5.91 -11.39
C GLN A 123 6.33 6.46 -12.73
N GLY A 124 7.10 5.67 -13.48
CA GLY A 124 7.55 6.03 -14.83
C GLY A 124 6.36 6.34 -15.75
N ARG A 125 5.38 5.44 -15.82
CA ARG A 125 4.17 5.61 -16.65
C ARG A 125 3.30 6.80 -16.23
N VAL A 126 3.18 7.07 -14.94
CA VAL A 126 2.46 8.27 -14.44
C VAL A 126 3.21 9.53 -14.86
N THR A 127 4.54 9.58 -14.67
CA THR A 127 5.38 10.73 -15.00
C THR A 127 5.35 11.05 -16.50
N GLU A 128 5.38 10.04 -17.36
CA GLU A 128 5.23 10.20 -18.81
C GLU A 128 3.90 10.86 -19.20
N LEU A 129 2.82 10.48 -18.51
CA LEU A 129 1.48 11.00 -18.78
C LEU A 129 1.20 12.33 -18.08
N GLU A 130 1.98 12.77 -17.09
CA GLU A 130 1.72 14.02 -16.35
C GLU A 130 2.06 15.31 -17.11
N GLN A 131 2.24 15.23 -18.42
CA GLN A 131 2.38 16.41 -19.28
C GLN A 131 1.01 16.87 -19.81
N PRO A 132 0.66 18.17 -19.72
CA PRO A 132 -0.62 18.66 -20.21
C PRO A 132 -0.74 18.52 -21.72
N SER A 133 -1.91 18.08 -22.18
CA SER A 133 -2.28 18.10 -23.60
C SER A 133 -2.32 19.53 -24.12
N ARG A 134 -1.64 19.76 -25.24
CA ARG A 134 -1.62 21.04 -25.97
C ARG A 134 -2.57 21.00 -27.17
N ARG A 135 -2.81 19.81 -27.74
CA ARG A 135 -3.67 19.59 -28.92
C ARG A 135 -4.37 18.23 -28.83
N PRO A 136 -5.64 18.09 -29.26
CA PRO A 136 -6.27 16.77 -29.22
C PRO A 136 -5.56 15.80 -30.18
N GLY A 137 -5.37 14.54 -29.75
CA GLY A 137 -4.60 13.52 -30.46
C GLY A 137 -3.11 13.48 -30.08
N ASP A 138 -2.68 14.18 -29.03
CA ASP A 138 -1.28 14.17 -28.56
C ASP A 138 -0.96 13.10 -27.51
N GLY A 139 -1.90 12.20 -27.20
CA GLY A 139 -1.70 11.11 -26.24
C GLY A 139 -1.69 11.57 -24.78
N ARG A 140 -1.99 12.84 -24.51
CA ARG A 140 -1.81 13.44 -23.17
C ARG A 140 -3.14 13.71 -22.47
N PRO A 141 -3.17 13.72 -21.12
CA PRO A 141 -4.34 14.09 -20.35
C PRO A 141 -4.62 15.60 -20.41
N SER A 142 -5.85 15.96 -20.08
CA SER A 142 -6.30 17.34 -20.02
C SER A 142 -5.68 18.07 -18.84
N SER A 143 -5.58 19.40 -18.94
CA SER A 143 -5.14 20.23 -17.81
C SER A 143 -6.08 20.14 -16.60
N ILE A 144 -7.35 19.75 -16.80
CA ILE A 144 -8.31 19.50 -15.70
C ILE A 144 -7.86 18.28 -14.89
N ALA A 145 -7.50 17.19 -15.56
CA ALA A 145 -7.07 15.96 -14.90
C ALA A 145 -5.76 16.13 -14.11
N LEU A 146 -4.91 17.07 -14.54
CA LEU A 146 -3.66 17.40 -13.86
C LEU A 146 -3.84 18.39 -12.70
N SER A 147 -4.57 19.48 -12.92
CA SER A 147 -4.70 20.57 -11.93
C SER A 147 -5.88 20.42 -10.96
N GLY A 148 -6.82 19.51 -11.24
CA GLY A 148 -8.08 19.37 -10.48
C GLY A 148 -9.08 20.52 -10.67
N SER A 149 -8.66 21.64 -11.28
CA SER A 149 -9.50 22.81 -11.49
C SER A 149 -10.19 22.78 -12.86
N ARG A 150 -11.52 22.89 -12.85
CA ARG A 150 -12.34 22.99 -14.08
C ARG A 150 -12.40 24.42 -14.63
N TRP A 151 -12.10 25.42 -13.81
CA TRP A 151 -12.38 26.84 -14.10
C TRP A 151 -11.65 27.40 -15.35
N PRO A 152 -10.34 27.17 -15.56
CA PRO A 152 -9.65 27.70 -16.73
C PRO A 152 -10.19 27.13 -18.05
N VAL A 153 -10.68 25.88 -18.00
CA VAL A 153 -11.24 25.19 -19.15
C VAL A 153 -12.68 25.65 -19.40
N VAL A 154 -13.52 25.77 -18.36
CA VAL A 154 -14.87 26.34 -18.51
C VAL A 154 -14.80 27.74 -19.10
N ARG A 155 -13.91 28.63 -18.61
CA ARG A 155 -13.77 30.00 -19.13
C ARG A 155 -13.40 30.03 -20.62
N ARG A 156 -12.58 29.09 -21.08
CA ARG A 156 -12.17 28.99 -22.49
C ARG A 156 -13.32 28.59 -23.41
N TRP A 157 -14.25 27.75 -22.93
CA TRP A 157 -15.31 27.17 -23.76
C TRP A 157 -16.67 27.83 -23.60
N LEU A 158 -16.84 28.64 -22.56
CA LEU A 158 -18.09 29.35 -22.29
C LEU A 158 -18.62 30.13 -23.50
N PRO A 159 -17.81 30.86 -24.30
CA PRO A 159 -18.33 31.57 -25.47
C PRO A 159 -18.91 30.65 -26.55
N ALA A 160 -18.24 29.53 -26.83
CA ALA A 160 -18.72 28.55 -27.82
C ALA A 160 -19.97 27.82 -27.33
N ALA A 161 -20.04 27.49 -26.04
CA ALA A 161 -21.24 26.90 -25.44
C ALA A 161 -22.41 27.88 -25.46
N LEU A 162 -22.20 29.15 -25.12
CA LEU A 162 -23.22 30.20 -25.19
C LEU A 162 -23.71 30.42 -26.62
N LEU A 163 -22.81 30.45 -27.61
CA LEU A 163 -23.16 30.58 -29.02
C LEU A 163 -24.02 29.39 -29.49
N LEU A 164 -23.63 28.17 -29.13
CA LEU A 164 -24.42 26.97 -29.43
C LEU A 164 -25.79 27.00 -28.74
N SER A 165 -25.86 27.41 -27.48
CA SER A 165 -27.14 27.57 -26.76
C SER A 165 -28.04 28.60 -27.42
N LEU A 166 -27.50 29.76 -27.79
CA LEU A 166 -28.24 30.79 -28.52
C LEU A 166 -28.77 30.25 -29.84
N LEU A 167 -27.94 29.53 -30.58
CA LEU A 167 -28.35 28.96 -31.86
C LEU A 167 -29.46 27.91 -31.67
N VAL A 168 -29.38 27.05 -30.66
CA VAL A 168 -30.48 26.11 -30.35
C VAL A 168 -31.78 26.85 -29.99
N ILE A 169 -31.69 27.90 -29.18
CA ILE A 169 -32.84 28.71 -28.75
C ILE A 169 -33.53 29.35 -29.96
N VAL A 170 -32.78 29.73 -30.99
CA VAL A 170 -33.33 30.32 -32.22
C VAL A 170 -33.79 29.26 -33.21
N GLU A 171 -33.02 28.20 -33.41
CA GLU A 171 -33.28 27.16 -34.42
C GLU A 171 -34.48 26.28 -34.10
N VAL A 172 -34.64 25.87 -32.84
CA VAL A 172 -35.70 24.93 -32.45
C VAL A 172 -37.10 25.53 -32.67
N PRO A 173 -37.38 26.79 -32.26
CA PRO A 173 -38.66 27.43 -32.56
C PRO A 173 -38.92 27.62 -34.06
N ILE A 174 -37.90 27.97 -34.85
CA ILE A 174 -38.05 28.12 -36.30
C ILE A 174 -38.42 26.78 -36.93
N LEU A 175 -37.69 25.71 -36.62
CA LEU A 175 -37.99 24.37 -37.13
C LEU A 175 -39.37 23.88 -36.70
N TYR A 176 -39.76 24.16 -35.45
CA TYR A 176 -41.08 23.83 -34.94
C TYR A 176 -42.20 24.51 -35.75
N GLN A 177 -42.10 25.81 -36.01
CA GLN A 177 -43.09 26.55 -36.79
C GLN A 177 -43.20 26.05 -38.23
N VAL A 178 -42.08 25.68 -38.84
CA VAL A 178 -42.03 25.16 -40.21
C VAL A 178 -42.74 23.82 -40.32
N ILE A 179 -42.47 22.91 -39.40
CA ILE A 179 -43.11 21.60 -39.42
C ILE A 179 -44.60 21.73 -39.06
N LEU A 180 -44.96 22.69 -38.20
CA LEU A 180 -46.37 22.98 -37.86
C LEU A 180 -47.15 23.46 -39.10
N SER A 181 -46.51 24.26 -39.95
CA SER A 181 -47.10 24.79 -41.20
C SER A 181 -47.41 23.71 -42.25
N TRP A 182 -46.90 22.48 -42.08
CA TRP A 182 -47.22 21.34 -42.95
C TRP A 182 -48.55 20.67 -42.60
N GLY A 183 -49.22 21.11 -41.54
CA GLY A 183 -50.53 20.58 -41.12
C GLY A 183 -50.47 19.26 -40.35
N ASP A 184 -49.29 18.88 -39.86
CA ASP A 184 -49.10 17.70 -39.03
C ASP A 184 -49.58 17.91 -37.59
N SER A 185 -49.84 16.81 -36.87
CA SER A 185 -50.18 16.88 -35.43
C SER A 185 -49.05 17.51 -34.61
N VAL A 186 -49.42 18.31 -33.59
CA VAL A 186 -48.48 18.97 -32.66
C VAL A 186 -47.42 18.01 -32.11
N ALA A 187 -47.81 16.75 -31.85
CA ALA A 187 -46.91 15.71 -31.36
C ALA A 187 -45.85 15.30 -32.39
N MET A 188 -46.22 15.14 -33.67
CA MET A 188 -45.28 14.82 -34.75
C MET A 188 -44.31 15.98 -35.00
N THR A 189 -44.83 17.21 -34.95
CA THR A 189 -44.03 18.44 -35.08
C THR A 189 -42.98 18.56 -33.98
N ALA A 190 -43.36 18.35 -32.73
CA ALA A 190 -42.44 18.36 -31.60
C ALA A 190 -41.36 17.27 -31.73
N LEU A 191 -41.74 16.06 -32.18
CA LEU A 191 -40.81 14.94 -32.37
C LEU A 191 -39.77 15.26 -33.47
N LEU A 192 -40.20 15.80 -34.60
CA LEU A 192 -39.33 16.13 -35.72
C LEU A 192 -38.40 17.32 -35.39
N ALA A 193 -38.90 18.34 -34.68
CA ALA A 193 -38.09 19.46 -34.21
C ALA A 193 -37.04 19.01 -33.18
N ALA A 194 -37.42 18.13 -32.25
CA ALA A 194 -36.48 17.53 -31.30
C ALA A 194 -35.44 16.63 -32.00
N GLY A 195 -35.86 15.86 -33.01
CA GLY A 195 -34.97 15.06 -33.85
C GLY A 195 -33.94 15.91 -34.59
N ALA A 196 -34.39 17.02 -35.19
CA ALA A 196 -33.51 17.98 -35.86
C ALA A 196 -32.50 18.63 -34.87
N ALA A 197 -32.95 18.98 -33.67
CA ALA A 197 -32.08 19.51 -32.61
C ALA A 197 -31.02 18.48 -32.16
N LEU A 198 -31.41 17.21 -31.99
CA LEU A 198 -30.50 16.11 -31.66
C LEU A 198 -29.44 15.91 -32.77
N ILE A 199 -29.85 15.93 -34.03
CA ILE A 199 -28.96 15.80 -35.19
C ILE A 199 -28.02 17.01 -35.31
N MET A 200 -28.49 18.22 -35.01
CA MET A 200 -27.70 19.44 -35.18
C MET A 200 -26.72 19.69 -34.02
N LEU A 201 -27.02 19.20 -32.81
CA LEU A 201 -26.23 19.51 -31.62
C LEU A 201 -25.57 18.29 -30.98
N VAL A 202 -26.35 17.23 -30.73
CA VAL A 202 -25.88 16.08 -29.96
C VAL A 202 -25.07 15.13 -30.83
N ALA A 203 -25.53 14.87 -32.07
CA ALA A 203 -24.82 13.99 -33.01
C ALA A 203 -23.40 14.48 -33.34
N PRO A 204 -23.16 15.75 -33.75
CA PRO A 204 -21.80 16.27 -33.91
C PRO A 204 -20.97 16.18 -32.63
N HIS A 205 -21.56 16.48 -31.48
CA HIS A 205 -20.87 16.42 -30.20
C HIS A 205 -20.39 14.99 -29.89
N MET A 206 -21.26 13.99 -30.08
CA MET A 206 -20.91 12.57 -29.94
C MET A 206 -19.89 12.12 -30.98
N TYR A 207 -20.03 12.58 -32.23
CA TYR A 207 -19.06 12.33 -33.29
C TYR A 207 -17.66 12.85 -32.90
N GLY A 208 -17.56 14.08 -32.39
CA GLY A 208 -16.31 14.65 -31.90
C GLY A 208 -15.66 13.82 -30.78
N ARG A 209 -16.46 13.30 -29.85
CA ARG A 209 -15.99 12.39 -28.80
C ARG A 209 -15.46 11.07 -29.36
N ALA A 210 -16.21 10.44 -30.27
CA ALA A 210 -15.83 9.20 -30.91
C ALA A 210 -14.56 9.37 -31.77
N PHE A 211 -14.46 10.47 -32.50
CA PHE A 211 -13.30 10.83 -33.29
C PHE A 211 -12.05 11.01 -32.43
N ARG A 212 -12.16 11.70 -31.27
CA ARG A 212 -11.04 11.78 -30.33
C ARG A 212 -10.64 10.42 -29.76
N SER A 213 -11.61 9.61 -29.35
CA SER A 213 -11.32 8.26 -28.85
C SER A 213 -10.56 7.44 -29.88
N TRP A 214 -10.94 7.52 -31.16
CA TRP A 214 -10.23 6.85 -32.25
C TRP A 214 -8.79 7.40 -32.43
N GLN A 215 -8.60 8.72 -32.36
CA GLN A 215 -7.27 9.35 -32.48
C GLN A 215 -6.31 8.94 -31.35
N GLU A 216 -6.79 8.96 -30.11
CA GLU A 216 -5.96 8.73 -28.92
C GLU A 216 -5.65 7.25 -28.69
N ASN A 217 -6.56 6.35 -29.07
CA ASN A 217 -6.39 4.91 -28.88
C ASN A 217 -5.78 4.19 -30.09
N GLY A 218 -5.40 4.91 -31.15
CA GLY A 218 -4.84 4.30 -32.38
C GLY A 218 -5.84 3.39 -33.09
N GLY A 219 -7.07 3.89 -33.32
CA GLY A 219 -8.16 3.06 -33.81
C GLY A 219 -7.96 2.50 -35.23
N SER A 220 -8.65 1.40 -35.51
CA SER A 220 -8.50 0.64 -36.75
C SER A 220 -8.89 1.44 -38.01
N PRO A 221 -8.39 1.06 -39.20
CA PRO A 221 -8.81 1.65 -40.47
C PRO A 221 -10.31 1.45 -40.75
N GLN A 222 -10.93 0.39 -40.24
CA GLN A 222 -12.38 0.18 -40.31
C GLN A 222 -13.13 1.22 -39.48
N GLY A 223 -12.63 1.55 -38.28
CA GLY A 223 -13.17 2.65 -37.47
C GLY A 223 -13.11 4.00 -38.18
N ARG A 224 -12.01 4.27 -38.92
CA ARG A 224 -11.89 5.47 -39.75
C ARG A 224 -12.96 5.52 -40.84
N ARG A 225 -13.20 4.40 -41.55
CA ARG A 225 -14.25 4.32 -42.59
C ARG A 225 -15.63 4.58 -42.01
N LEU A 226 -15.93 4.02 -40.83
CA LEU A 226 -17.19 4.25 -40.14
C LEU A 226 -17.38 5.73 -39.79
N LEU A 227 -16.35 6.39 -39.25
CA LEU A 227 -16.40 7.83 -38.94
C LEU A 227 -16.65 8.67 -40.20
N VAL A 228 -15.99 8.35 -41.32
CA VAL A 228 -16.22 9.01 -42.60
C VAL A 228 -17.65 8.77 -43.11
N ALA A 229 -18.16 7.55 -43.01
CA ALA A 229 -19.53 7.22 -43.41
C ALA A 229 -20.56 7.99 -42.57
N VAL A 230 -20.36 8.06 -41.25
CA VAL A 230 -21.22 8.84 -40.34
C VAL A 230 -21.19 10.33 -40.70
N ALA A 231 -19.99 10.89 -40.98
CA ALA A 231 -19.88 12.28 -41.42
C ALA A 231 -20.59 12.54 -42.75
N ALA A 232 -20.52 11.61 -43.70
CA ALA A 232 -21.21 11.73 -44.99
C ALA A 232 -22.74 11.66 -44.86
N VAL A 233 -23.26 10.69 -44.09
CA VAL A 233 -24.71 10.58 -43.79
C VAL A 233 -25.20 11.86 -43.12
N TRP A 234 -24.43 12.38 -42.18
CA TRP A 234 -24.79 13.57 -41.44
C TRP A 234 -24.74 14.84 -42.29
N LEU A 235 -23.78 14.98 -43.22
CA LEU A 235 -23.79 16.05 -44.21
C LEU A 235 -25.07 16.02 -45.06
N GLY A 236 -25.53 14.82 -45.44
CA GLY A 236 -26.82 14.65 -46.11
C GLY A 236 -28.00 15.15 -45.28
N LEU A 237 -28.00 14.89 -43.97
CA LEU A 237 -29.03 15.41 -43.05
C LEU A 237 -28.98 16.94 -42.91
N ILE A 238 -27.79 17.55 -42.87
CA ILE A 238 -27.62 19.01 -42.86
C ILE A 238 -28.22 19.62 -44.12
N VAL A 239 -27.95 19.02 -45.29
CA VAL A 239 -28.53 19.47 -46.57
C VAL A 239 -30.05 19.36 -46.54
N ALA A 240 -30.60 18.26 -46.05
CA ALA A 240 -32.05 18.10 -45.91
C ALA A 240 -32.65 19.22 -45.05
N VAL A 241 -32.09 19.48 -43.86
CA VAL A 241 -32.57 20.56 -42.97
C VAL A 241 -32.41 21.94 -43.62
N ALA A 242 -31.32 22.19 -44.34
CA ALA A 242 -31.13 23.45 -45.06
C ALA A 242 -32.20 23.67 -46.14
N VAL A 243 -32.60 22.61 -46.87
CA VAL A 243 -33.69 22.66 -47.86
C VAL A 243 -35.01 22.96 -47.17
N LEU A 244 -35.33 22.27 -46.06
CA LEU A 244 -36.55 22.53 -45.30
C LEU A 244 -36.61 23.98 -44.80
N ARG A 245 -35.47 24.52 -44.38
CA ARG A 245 -35.36 25.89 -43.87
C ARG A 245 -35.38 26.95 -44.96
N ARG A 246 -34.86 26.66 -46.15
CA ARG A 246 -35.05 27.51 -47.32
C ARG A 246 -36.54 27.63 -47.63
N ASP A 247 -37.25 26.51 -47.65
CA ASP A 247 -38.68 26.50 -47.95
C ASP A 247 -39.49 27.33 -46.94
N ALA A 248 -39.07 27.32 -45.66
CA ALA A 248 -39.64 28.16 -44.61
C ALA A 248 -39.44 29.67 -44.78
N LEU A 249 -38.29 30.08 -45.30
CA LEU A 249 -37.92 31.49 -45.42
C LEU A 249 -38.43 32.14 -46.72
N VAL A 250 -38.69 31.30 -47.73
CA VAL A 250 -39.03 31.72 -49.10
C VAL A 250 -40.52 31.53 -49.42
N LYS A 251 -41.21 30.56 -48.81
CA LYS A 251 -42.66 30.40 -49.00
C LYS A 251 -43.42 31.34 -48.04
N PRO A 252 -44.49 32.01 -48.50
CA PRO A 252 -45.29 32.88 -47.63
C PRO A 252 -45.88 32.06 -46.49
N LEU A 253 -45.74 32.56 -45.27
CA LEU A 253 -46.40 31.98 -44.10
C LEU A 253 -47.85 32.45 -44.10
N VAL A 254 -48.80 31.51 -44.07
CA VAL A 254 -50.22 31.83 -43.85
C VAL A 254 -50.50 31.66 -42.37
N VAL A 255 -50.68 32.77 -41.67
CA VAL A 255 -51.08 32.80 -40.25
C VAL A 255 -52.45 33.46 -40.18
N ASP A 256 -53.44 32.76 -39.63
CA ASP A 256 -54.81 33.25 -39.45
C ASP A 256 -55.50 33.81 -40.72
N GLY A 257 -55.17 33.24 -41.89
CA GLY A 257 -55.79 33.62 -43.17
C GLY A 257 -55.15 34.84 -43.85
N GLU A 258 -54.17 35.49 -43.22
CA GLU A 258 -53.34 36.52 -43.85
C GLU A 258 -52.04 35.92 -44.41
N ASN A 259 -51.74 36.25 -45.67
CA ASN A 259 -50.46 35.94 -46.29
C ASN A 259 -49.40 36.92 -45.78
N ILE A 260 -48.55 36.47 -44.86
CA ILE A 260 -47.33 37.21 -44.56
C ILE A 260 -46.37 36.94 -45.73
N GLY A 261 -46.07 37.99 -46.50
CA GLY A 261 -45.16 37.92 -47.66
C GLY A 261 -43.82 37.27 -47.30
N ALA A 262 -43.15 36.68 -48.29
CA ALA A 262 -41.86 36.02 -48.07
C ALA A 262 -40.90 36.99 -47.37
N THR A 263 -40.28 36.57 -46.27
CA THR A 263 -39.30 37.38 -45.52
C THR A 263 -38.08 37.82 -46.34
N SER A 264 -37.92 37.31 -47.57
CA SER A 264 -36.77 37.51 -48.43
C SER A 264 -37.11 38.14 -49.80
N ASP A 265 -38.13 39.00 -49.90
CA ASP A 265 -38.38 39.75 -51.13
C ASP A 265 -37.09 40.47 -51.57
N GLY A 266 -36.49 40.00 -52.68
CA GLY A 266 -35.24 40.53 -53.26
C GLY A 266 -33.96 39.73 -53.03
N VAL A 267 -33.95 38.65 -52.22
CA VAL A 267 -32.75 37.82 -52.03
C VAL A 267 -32.78 36.60 -52.93
N SER A 268 -31.73 36.41 -53.75
CA SER A 268 -31.65 35.27 -54.64
C SER A 268 -31.49 33.95 -53.87
N LEU A 269 -32.12 32.92 -54.42
CA LEU A 269 -32.34 31.62 -53.78
C LEU A 269 -31.04 30.85 -53.46
N VAL A 270 -30.03 31.04 -54.30
CA VAL A 270 -28.74 30.36 -54.19
C VAL A 270 -27.90 30.93 -53.03
N PRO A 271 -27.68 32.26 -52.90
CA PRO A 271 -27.02 32.85 -51.73
C PRO A 271 -27.64 32.47 -50.39
N THR A 272 -28.97 32.45 -50.27
CA THR A 272 -29.66 32.04 -49.04
C THR A 272 -29.32 30.59 -48.67
N MET A 273 -29.34 29.68 -49.64
CA MET A 273 -28.99 28.27 -49.41
C MET A 273 -27.51 28.11 -49.00
N VAL A 274 -26.61 28.85 -49.63
CA VAL A 274 -25.18 28.85 -49.29
C VAL A 274 -24.96 29.33 -47.85
N LEU A 275 -25.63 30.41 -47.44
CA LEU A 275 -25.52 30.97 -46.08
C LEU A 275 -26.07 29.99 -45.03
N LEU A 276 -27.23 29.38 -45.29
CA LEU A 276 -27.83 28.38 -44.39
C LEU A 276 -26.93 27.16 -44.22
N LEU A 277 -26.39 26.62 -45.32
CA LEU A 277 -25.44 25.52 -45.26
C LEU A 277 -24.18 25.91 -44.49
N ALA A 278 -23.62 27.11 -44.73
CA ALA A 278 -22.45 27.59 -44.02
C ALA A 278 -22.70 27.70 -42.50
N LEU A 279 -23.86 28.23 -42.10
CA LEU A 279 -24.24 28.36 -40.69
C LEU A 279 -24.42 26.99 -40.02
N LEU A 280 -25.13 26.07 -40.67
CA LEU A 280 -25.38 24.73 -40.14
C LEU A 280 -24.09 23.93 -40.04
N VAL A 281 -23.23 23.97 -41.06
CA VAL A 281 -21.90 23.34 -41.07
C VAL A 281 -20.99 23.97 -40.01
N ALA A 282 -20.99 25.29 -39.83
CA ALA A 282 -20.19 25.94 -38.79
C ALA A 282 -20.64 25.51 -37.38
N THR A 283 -21.95 25.48 -37.13
CA THR A 283 -22.54 24.98 -35.87
C THR A 283 -22.10 23.55 -35.57
N ALA A 284 -22.27 22.71 -36.58
CA ALA A 284 -21.84 21.31 -36.63
C ALA A 284 -20.37 21.14 -36.22
N LEU A 285 -19.48 21.90 -36.86
CA LEU A 285 -18.03 21.86 -36.59
C LEU A 285 -17.69 22.35 -35.18
N ILE A 286 -18.37 23.39 -34.68
CA ILE A 286 -18.18 23.90 -33.32
C ILE A 286 -18.62 22.85 -32.29
N ALA A 287 -19.79 22.23 -32.48
CA ALA A 287 -20.30 21.17 -31.59
C ALA A 287 -19.39 19.93 -31.60
N ALA A 288 -18.88 19.54 -32.77
CA ALA A 288 -17.92 18.46 -32.91
C ALA A 288 -16.56 18.79 -32.27
N ASP A 289 -16.04 20.00 -32.44
CA ASP A 289 -14.80 20.41 -31.78
C ASP A 289 -14.97 20.50 -30.26
N LEU A 290 -16.13 20.95 -29.78
CA LEU A 290 -16.47 20.92 -28.34
C LEU A 290 -16.48 19.48 -27.80
N GLY A 291 -17.12 18.55 -28.52
CA GLY A 291 -17.15 17.12 -28.15
C GLY A 291 -15.77 16.49 -28.13
N ARG A 292 -14.97 16.80 -29.14
CA ARG A 292 -13.57 16.40 -29.22
C ARG A 292 -12.79 16.92 -28.02
N ARG A 293 -12.95 18.18 -27.62
CA ARG A 293 -12.09 18.77 -26.57
C ARG A 293 -12.54 18.46 -25.14
N MET A 294 -13.84 18.34 -24.89
CA MET A 294 -14.37 18.10 -23.53
C MET A 294 -14.12 16.68 -23.01
N HIS A 295 -13.99 15.68 -23.89
CA HIS A 295 -13.84 14.28 -23.48
C HIS A 295 -12.47 13.73 -23.84
N ASN A 296 -11.56 13.69 -22.87
CA ASN A 296 -10.23 13.10 -23.07
C ASN A 296 -10.15 11.69 -22.45
N PRO A 297 -9.99 10.62 -23.23
CA PRO A 297 -9.86 9.26 -22.69
C PRO A 297 -8.62 9.12 -21.78
N ASN A 298 -7.56 9.89 -22.03
CA ASN A 298 -6.33 9.86 -21.24
C ASN A 298 -6.53 10.36 -19.79
N ASP A 299 -7.60 11.10 -19.51
CA ASP A 299 -7.94 11.53 -18.14
C ASP A 299 -8.37 10.35 -17.27
N ARG A 300 -9.08 9.39 -17.86
CA ARG A 300 -9.43 8.13 -17.18
C ARG A 300 -8.18 7.28 -16.98
N ARG A 301 -7.36 7.13 -18.02
CA ARG A 301 -6.09 6.39 -17.97
C ARG A 301 -5.14 6.93 -16.89
N LEU A 302 -4.98 8.25 -16.79
CA LEU A 302 -4.16 8.87 -15.74
C LEU A 302 -4.69 8.57 -14.34
N ARG A 303 -6.02 8.63 -14.14
CA ARG A 303 -6.62 8.27 -12.84
C ARG A 303 -6.40 6.80 -12.49
N GLU A 304 -6.60 5.90 -13.44
CA GLU A 304 -6.35 4.46 -13.26
C GLU A 304 -4.88 4.17 -12.94
N LEU A 305 -3.94 4.84 -13.62
CA LEU A 305 -2.51 4.71 -13.34
C LEU A 305 -2.10 5.29 -11.99
N ARG A 306 -2.66 6.43 -11.57
CA ARG A 306 -2.44 6.98 -10.22
C ARG A 306 -2.98 6.03 -9.15
N ALA A 307 -4.17 5.49 -9.34
CA ALA A 307 -4.74 4.50 -8.43
C ALA A 307 -3.88 3.22 -8.36
N LYS A 308 -3.35 2.76 -9.50
CA LYS A 308 -2.41 1.64 -9.57
C LYS A 308 -1.12 1.94 -8.81
N ARG A 309 -0.49 3.09 -9.04
CA ARG A 309 0.71 3.56 -8.32
C ARG A 309 0.46 3.59 -6.81
N ASP A 310 -0.69 4.11 -6.36
CA ASP A 310 -1.01 4.21 -4.94
C ASP A 310 -1.28 2.83 -4.30
N ALA A 311 -1.76 1.86 -5.08
CA ALA A 311 -1.85 0.46 -4.63
C ALA A 311 -0.47 -0.20 -4.54
N GLU A 312 0.39 -0.02 -5.55
CA GLU A 312 1.75 -0.57 -5.57
C GLU A 312 2.65 0.09 -4.52
N ALA A 313 2.46 1.37 -4.21
CA ALA A 313 3.17 2.06 -3.13
C ALA A 313 2.86 1.44 -1.76
N ARG A 314 1.59 1.06 -1.53
CA ARG A 314 1.18 0.35 -0.31
C ARG A 314 1.77 -1.05 -0.25
N ALA A 315 1.70 -1.80 -1.35
CA ALA A 315 2.30 -3.14 -1.43
C ALA A 315 3.83 -3.10 -1.21
N CYS A 316 4.52 -2.09 -1.74
CA CYS A 316 5.95 -1.88 -1.53
C CYS A 316 6.27 -1.59 -0.06
N ALA A 317 5.48 -0.74 0.62
CA ALA A 317 5.63 -0.47 2.04
C ALA A 317 5.42 -1.74 2.90
N GLU A 318 4.37 -2.51 2.63
CA GLU A 318 4.09 -3.77 3.32
C GLU A 318 5.22 -4.80 3.13
N ALA A 319 5.73 -4.94 1.91
CA ALA A 319 6.86 -5.82 1.60
C ALA A 319 8.16 -5.36 2.28
N GLN A 320 8.39 -4.04 2.36
CA GLN A 320 9.52 -3.47 3.08
C GLN A 320 9.45 -3.77 4.59
N GLU A 321 8.28 -3.59 5.21
CA GLU A 321 8.07 -3.92 6.62
C GLU A 321 8.28 -5.42 6.91
N ALA A 322 7.80 -6.30 6.02
CA ALA A 322 8.05 -7.74 6.14
C ALA A 322 9.55 -8.07 6.05
N TYR A 323 10.23 -7.52 5.05
CA TYR A 323 11.68 -7.71 4.88
C TYR A 323 12.48 -7.21 6.10
N GLN A 324 12.15 -6.04 6.64
CA GLN A 324 12.79 -5.50 7.84
C GLN A 324 12.57 -6.38 9.07
N ARG A 325 11.35 -6.89 9.27
CA ARG A 325 11.05 -7.84 10.36
C ARG A 325 11.87 -9.13 10.22
N ASP A 326 11.93 -9.70 9.03
CA ASP A 326 12.68 -10.93 8.78
C ASP A 326 14.18 -10.75 8.98
N THR A 327 14.71 -9.59 8.58
CA THR A 327 16.11 -9.22 8.77
C THR A 327 16.44 -9.07 10.26
N GLY A 328 15.61 -8.33 11.01
CA GLY A 328 15.81 -8.15 12.45
C GLY A 328 15.72 -9.47 13.22
N TYR A 329 14.80 -10.36 12.85
CA TYR A 329 14.70 -11.68 13.47
C TYR A 329 15.91 -12.56 13.14
N ALA A 330 16.38 -12.57 11.89
CA ALA A 330 17.59 -13.28 11.49
C ALA A 330 18.85 -12.79 12.25
N GLU A 331 18.99 -11.47 12.41
CA GLU A 331 20.05 -10.87 13.23
C GLU A 331 19.96 -11.34 14.69
N SER A 332 18.75 -11.41 15.26
CA SER A 332 18.55 -11.85 16.65
C SER A 332 18.98 -13.31 16.87
N ILE A 333 18.66 -14.22 15.94
CA ILE A 333 19.08 -15.62 16.01
C ILE A 333 20.60 -15.74 15.84
N ALA A 334 21.19 -14.97 14.91
CA ALA A 334 22.64 -14.96 14.72
C ALA A 334 23.37 -14.48 15.98
N GLN A 335 22.88 -13.43 16.64
CA GLN A 335 23.42 -12.97 17.93
C GLN A 335 23.24 -14.02 19.02
N PHE A 336 22.10 -14.71 19.07
CA PHE A 336 21.88 -15.82 19.98
C PHE A 336 22.94 -16.91 19.78
N LEU A 337 23.18 -17.36 18.55
CA LEU A 337 24.19 -18.37 18.22
C LEU A 337 25.62 -17.92 18.58
N GLN A 338 25.99 -16.68 18.25
CA GLN A 338 27.32 -16.11 18.56
C GLN A 338 27.57 -15.98 20.07
N ALA A 339 26.53 -15.78 20.87
CA ALA A 339 26.65 -15.66 22.32
C ALA A 339 26.53 -17.01 23.06
N ALA A 340 26.36 -18.14 22.36
CA ALA A 340 26.13 -19.44 22.98
C ALA A 340 27.27 -19.88 23.91
N GLU A 341 28.52 -19.80 23.46
CA GLU A 341 29.68 -20.19 24.28
C GLU A 341 29.81 -19.33 25.54
N ARG A 342 29.60 -18.01 25.41
CA ARG A 342 29.60 -17.08 26.54
C ARG A 342 28.48 -17.40 27.54
N ARG A 343 27.29 -17.74 27.05
CA ARG A 343 26.17 -18.19 27.90
C ARG A 343 26.49 -19.50 28.60
N ARG A 344 27.03 -20.50 27.90
CA ARG A 344 27.45 -21.80 28.46
C ARG A 344 28.49 -21.60 29.57
N ALA A 345 29.56 -20.84 29.31
CA ALA A 345 30.58 -20.52 30.32
C ALA A 345 30.01 -19.76 31.53
N GLY A 346 29.02 -18.90 31.33
CA GLY A 346 28.29 -18.24 32.41
C GLY A 346 27.35 -19.16 33.21
N ARG A 347 26.78 -20.19 32.57
CA ARG A 347 25.94 -21.21 33.24
C ARG A 347 26.81 -22.19 34.04
N LEU A 348 27.91 -22.68 33.47
CA LEU A 348 28.90 -23.53 34.16
C LEU A 348 29.36 -22.91 35.48
N ARG A 349 29.84 -21.67 35.44
CA ARG A 349 30.26 -20.93 36.65
C ARG A 349 29.15 -20.77 37.69
N ARG A 350 27.90 -20.62 37.24
CA ARG A 350 26.73 -20.53 38.15
C ARG A 350 26.42 -21.87 38.82
N ILE A 351 26.58 -22.99 38.11
CA ILE A 351 26.43 -24.34 38.68
C ILE A 351 27.55 -24.60 39.69
N ASP A 352 28.80 -24.35 39.32
CA ASP A 352 29.95 -24.58 40.19
C ASP A 352 29.84 -23.77 41.49
N SER A 353 29.59 -22.46 41.37
CA SER A 353 29.37 -21.60 42.55
C SER A 353 28.13 -21.99 43.37
N GLY A 354 27.09 -22.51 42.71
CA GLY A 354 25.89 -23.06 43.35
C GLY A 354 26.24 -24.22 44.27
N PHE A 355 26.90 -25.25 43.75
CA PHE A 355 27.28 -26.45 44.51
C PHE A 355 28.33 -26.18 45.59
N ASP A 356 29.29 -25.28 45.37
CA ASP A 356 30.20 -24.85 46.43
C ASP A 356 29.46 -24.13 47.57
N SER A 357 28.41 -23.37 47.25
CA SER A 357 27.55 -22.75 48.25
C SER A 357 26.70 -23.77 49.04
N LEU A 358 26.27 -24.86 48.39
CA LEU A 358 25.56 -25.97 49.04
C LEU A 358 26.46 -26.71 50.03
N ALA A 359 27.69 -27.06 49.62
CA ALA A 359 28.66 -27.71 50.50
C ALA A 359 29.00 -26.85 51.73
N THR A 360 29.11 -25.53 51.54
CA THR A 360 29.32 -24.56 52.63
C THR A 360 28.11 -24.51 53.57
N ALA A 361 26.89 -24.50 53.02
CA ALA A 361 25.65 -24.48 53.81
C ALA A 361 25.49 -25.76 54.65
N TYR A 362 25.78 -26.93 54.05
CA TYR A 362 25.77 -28.21 54.74
C TYR A 362 26.73 -28.23 55.94
N LEU A 363 27.99 -27.83 55.74
CA LEU A 363 28.97 -27.75 56.84
C LEU A 363 28.55 -26.76 57.92
N GLY A 364 27.98 -25.61 57.54
CA GLY A 364 27.42 -24.66 58.50
C GLY A 364 26.34 -25.31 59.37
N GLY A 365 25.47 -26.11 58.77
CA GLY A 365 24.47 -26.90 59.49
C GLY A 365 25.08 -27.96 60.42
N VAL A 366 26.09 -28.69 59.97
CA VAL A 366 26.80 -29.67 60.80
C VAL A 366 27.41 -29.02 62.04
N VAL A 367 28.10 -27.88 61.87
CA VAL A 367 28.71 -27.13 62.99
C VAL A 367 27.65 -26.66 63.98
N GLU A 368 26.51 -26.17 63.50
CA GLU A 368 25.37 -25.79 64.35
C GLU A 368 24.79 -26.96 65.15
N GLY A 369 24.73 -28.15 64.54
CA GLY A 369 24.19 -29.35 65.17
C GLY A 369 25.12 -29.98 66.20
N LEU A 370 26.44 -29.98 65.95
CA LEU A 370 27.44 -30.58 66.85
C LEU A 370 27.64 -29.80 68.15
N LYS A 371 27.43 -28.47 68.12
CA LYS A 371 27.68 -27.58 69.27
C LYS A 371 29.10 -27.69 69.85
N ASP A 372 30.05 -28.13 69.02
CA ASP A 372 31.46 -28.28 69.35
C ASP A 372 32.26 -27.10 68.79
N PRO A 373 32.99 -26.33 69.63
CA PRO A 373 33.81 -25.22 69.16
C PRO A 373 34.93 -25.62 68.20
N GLU A 374 35.44 -26.85 68.26
CA GLU A 374 36.49 -27.31 67.35
C GLU A 374 35.96 -27.62 65.94
N ALA A 375 34.69 -28.02 65.81
CA ALA A 375 34.05 -28.36 64.54
C ALA A 375 34.05 -27.20 63.54
N ALA A 376 33.91 -25.96 64.02
CA ALA A 376 33.97 -24.77 63.17
C ALA A 376 35.34 -24.61 62.49
N SER A 377 36.43 -24.87 63.23
CA SER A 377 37.80 -24.77 62.70
C SER A 377 38.11 -25.82 61.63
N TRP A 378 37.50 -27.00 61.74
CA TRP A 378 37.65 -28.08 60.76
C TRP A 378 36.81 -27.81 59.52
N ALA A 379 35.57 -27.36 59.69
CA ALA A 379 34.70 -26.96 58.58
C ALA A 379 35.33 -25.84 57.73
N GLU A 380 35.94 -24.84 58.35
CA GLU A 380 36.62 -23.75 57.64
C GLU A 380 37.82 -24.26 56.82
N ARG A 381 38.63 -25.16 57.40
CA ARG A 381 39.75 -25.81 56.69
C ARG A 381 39.28 -26.64 55.50
N ILE A 382 38.18 -27.38 55.65
CA ILE A 382 37.58 -28.17 54.56
C ILE A 382 37.09 -27.26 53.43
N VAL A 383 36.37 -26.17 53.75
CA VAL A 383 35.90 -25.20 52.74
C VAL A 383 37.06 -24.56 52.02
N HIS A 384 38.09 -24.13 52.76
CA HIS A 384 39.29 -23.54 52.16
C HIS A 384 39.99 -24.54 51.24
N HIS A 385 40.22 -25.77 51.70
CA HIS A 385 40.89 -26.79 50.90
C HIS A 385 40.14 -27.07 49.60
N ARG A 386 38.80 -27.23 49.65
CA ARG A 386 37.95 -27.42 48.46
C ARG A 386 38.03 -26.28 47.46
N ARG A 387 38.06 -25.02 47.94
CA ARG A 387 38.19 -23.85 47.06
C ARG A 387 39.54 -23.82 46.33
N THR A 388 40.61 -24.23 47.02
CA THR A 388 41.97 -24.22 46.45
C THR A 388 42.31 -25.40 45.55
N THR A 389 41.67 -26.55 45.75
CA THR A 389 41.90 -27.75 44.90
C THR A 389 41.02 -27.79 43.67
N ARG A 390 39.99 -26.93 43.58
CA ARG A 390 39.07 -26.83 42.45
C ARG A 390 39.33 -25.62 41.53
N SER A 391 40.17 -24.68 41.96
CA SER A 391 40.71 -23.59 41.12
C SER A 391 41.92 -24.05 40.32
#